data_AF-A0A0T6BDC3-F1
#
_entry.id   AF-A0A0T6BDC3-F1
#
_cell.length_a   1.000
_cell.length_b   1.000
_cell.length_c   1.000
_cell.angle_alpha   90.00
_cell.angle_beta   90.00
_cell.angle_gamma   90.00
#
_symmetry.space_group_name_H-M   'P 1'
#
loop_
_entity.id
_entity.type
_entity.pdbx_description
1 polymer ?
#
loop_
_entity_poly.entity_id
_entity_poly.type
_entity_poly.pdbx_seq_one_letter_code
_entity_poly.pdbx_strand_id
1 'polypeptide(L)'
;MGFPDFSIKDRPQSYLSQEEILQFLNDYTDHFNIRSLIKLNHIVKEIYPLEDEKWRVTVEDKLTKKPSVKVYDAVMLCTGHYSTPYYPDVPGRETFQGEQYHSKYYREPEPYTGKDALVIGAGPSGMDLALHLSKTANRVFFSHNNNQLKAKYPDNVTMKPLVTSMREHEVEFEDGTSCRIDVIFYCTGYIYDFPFLHESCGITIADNFIQPLYKHIIHIDKPTLCLIGIPFNVCTFQMFDLQARFYISYLRGDMKLPTPEEMRRDTQKELDEKLSKGFPRNQAHMLGPYQRSYYSDLAKLANTHDIPQVMIKIKDASFERFTEDLLNFRQDVYKIIDDENYIHVY
;
A
#
# COMPACT_ATOMS: atom_id res chain seq x y z
N MET A 1 -11.55 -9.58 0.19
CA MET A 1 -10.99 -9.07 1.46
C MET A 1 -11.14 -10.04 2.64
N GLY A 2 -11.83 -11.19 2.55
CA GLY A 2 -11.79 -12.18 3.64
C GLY A 2 -10.43 -12.87 3.78
N PHE A 3 -10.19 -13.54 4.91
CA PHE A 3 -9.08 -14.48 5.10
C PHE A 3 -9.53 -15.92 4.82
N PRO A 4 -8.61 -16.84 4.46
CA PRO A 4 -8.97 -18.25 4.22
C PRO A 4 -9.60 -18.95 5.43
N ASP A 5 -9.14 -18.61 6.63
CA ASP A 5 -9.59 -19.16 7.92
C ASP A 5 -10.69 -18.32 8.60
N PHE A 6 -11.00 -17.15 8.04
CA PHE A 6 -12.01 -16.23 8.54
C PHE A 6 -12.60 -15.40 7.39
N SER A 7 -13.63 -15.94 6.75
CA SER A 7 -14.24 -15.33 5.57
C SER A 7 -15.26 -14.24 5.94
N ILE A 8 -15.37 -13.23 5.08
CA ILE A 8 -16.53 -12.34 5.06
C ILE A 8 -17.74 -13.19 4.63
N LYS A 9 -18.82 -13.17 5.42
CA LYS A 9 -20.05 -13.94 5.14
C LYS A 9 -20.66 -13.54 3.80
N ASP A 10 -21.45 -14.43 3.21
CA ASP A 10 -22.20 -14.13 1.97
C ASP A 10 -23.18 -12.97 2.20
N ARG A 11 -23.16 -12.00 1.28
CA ARG A 11 -23.87 -10.73 1.38
C ARG A 11 -24.24 -10.23 -0.01
N PRO A 12 -25.27 -9.38 -0.12
CA PRO A 12 -25.71 -8.87 -1.42
C PRO A 12 -24.76 -7.85 -2.06
N GLN A 13 -23.76 -7.32 -1.33
CA GLN A 13 -22.77 -6.37 -1.86
C GLN A 13 -21.34 -6.90 -1.69
N SER A 14 -20.46 -6.59 -2.65
CA SER A 14 -19.03 -6.91 -2.59
C SER A 14 -18.16 -5.74 -2.10
N TYR A 15 -18.59 -4.49 -2.31
CA TYR A 15 -17.86 -3.29 -1.87
C TYR A 15 -18.37 -2.84 -0.51
N LEU A 16 -17.67 -3.28 0.53
CA LEU A 16 -17.99 -2.94 1.91
C LEU A 16 -17.48 -1.54 2.29
N SER A 17 -18.16 -0.91 3.25
CA SER A 17 -17.69 0.35 3.81
C SER A 17 -16.41 0.15 4.65
N GLN A 18 -15.70 1.24 4.92
CA GLN A 18 -14.55 1.23 5.83
C GLN A 18 -14.93 0.71 7.22
N GLU A 19 -16.11 1.08 7.73
CA GLU A 19 -16.60 0.66 9.05
C GLU A 19 -16.86 -0.86 9.10
N GLU A 20 -17.43 -1.43 8.03
CA GLU A 20 -17.67 -2.86 7.94
C GLU A 20 -16.36 -3.67 7.88
N ILE A 21 -15.35 -3.17 7.16
CA ILE A 21 -14.02 -3.80 7.15
C ILE A 21 -13.33 -3.68 8.51
N LEU A 22 -13.47 -2.53 9.19
CA LEU A 22 -12.95 -2.36 10.55
C LEU A 22 -13.63 -3.32 11.53
N GLN A 23 -14.95 -3.51 11.43
CA GLN A 23 -15.67 -4.47 12.25
C GLN A 23 -15.19 -5.90 11.96
N PHE A 24 -15.04 -6.28 10.69
CA PHE A 24 -14.49 -7.58 10.31
C PHE A 24 -13.11 -7.86 10.93
N LEU A 25 -12.22 -6.88 10.98
CA LEU A 25 -10.90 -7.03 11.62
C LEU A 25 -10.99 -7.13 13.14
N ASN A 26 -11.95 -6.45 13.78
CA ASN A 26 -12.23 -6.63 15.20
C ASN A 26 -12.80 -8.02 15.49
N ASP A 27 -13.74 -8.48 14.67
CA ASP A 27 -14.32 -9.82 14.80
C ASP A 27 -13.25 -10.91 14.64
N TYR A 28 -12.32 -10.75 13.68
CA TYR A 28 -11.15 -11.63 13.55
C TYR A 28 -10.32 -11.65 14.83
N THR A 29 -10.00 -10.46 15.36
CA THR A 29 -9.21 -10.29 16.57
C THR A 29 -9.85 -10.97 17.79
N ASP A 30 -11.18 -10.90 17.90
CA ASP A 30 -11.94 -11.53 18.98
C ASP A 30 -12.10 -13.03 18.79
N HIS A 31 -12.36 -13.48 17.56
CA HIS A 31 -12.50 -14.90 17.22
C HIS A 31 -11.25 -15.70 17.58
N PHE A 32 -10.07 -15.18 17.27
CA PHE A 32 -8.79 -15.82 17.58
C PHE A 32 -8.24 -15.47 18.98
N ASN A 33 -8.98 -14.69 19.77
CA ASN A 33 -8.61 -14.29 21.13
C ASN A 33 -7.20 -13.65 21.23
N ILE A 34 -6.83 -12.83 20.25
CA ILE A 34 -5.51 -12.18 20.19
C ILE A 34 -5.54 -10.74 20.74
N ARG A 35 -6.72 -10.22 21.07
CA ARG A 35 -6.86 -8.83 21.58
C ARG A 35 -5.98 -8.54 22.79
N SER A 36 -5.85 -9.51 23.71
CA SER A 36 -5.02 -9.36 24.92
C SER A 36 -3.52 -9.28 24.64
N LEU A 37 -3.08 -9.67 23.44
CA LEU A 37 -1.68 -9.57 23.02
C LEU A 37 -1.34 -8.17 22.46
N ILE A 38 -2.37 -7.37 22.14
CA ILE A 38 -2.21 -6.06 21.52
C ILE A 38 -2.13 -4.98 22.60
N LYS A 39 -1.02 -4.24 22.62
CA LYS A 39 -0.89 -3.03 23.42
C LYS A 39 -1.24 -1.81 22.59
N LEU A 40 -2.48 -1.35 22.70
CA LEU A 40 -2.91 -0.07 22.11
C LEU A 40 -2.21 1.12 22.82
N ASN A 41 -2.21 2.29 22.17
CA ASN A 41 -1.58 3.51 22.66
C ASN A 41 -0.08 3.35 23.00
N HIS A 42 0.61 2.41 22.35
CA HIS A 42 2.04 2.20 22.49
C HIS A 42 2.73 2.50 21.16
N ILE A 43 3.70 3.41 21.16
CA ILE A 43 4.48 3.74 19.97
C ILE A 43 5.87 3.12 20.08
N VAL A 44 6.27 2.36 19.06
CA VAL A 44 7.65 1.87 18.95
C VAL A 44 8.54 3.06 18.61
N LYS A 45 9.55 3.29 19.45
CA LYS A 45 10.49 4.41 19.34
C LYS A 45 11.81 3.98 18.71
N GLU A 46 12.28 2.78 19.04
CA GLU A 46 13.54 2.24 18.54
C GLU A 46 13.50 0.71 18.55
N ILE A 47 14.09 0.10 17.53
CA ILE A 47 14.43 -1.31 17.44
C ILE A 47 15.92 -1.38 17.17
N TYR A 48 16.63 -2.12 18.01
CA TYR A 48 18.09 -2.25 17.98
C TYR A 48 18.48 -3.74 18.09
N PRO A 49 19.30 -4.28 17.17
CA PRO A 49 19.80 -5.65 17.27
C PRO A 49 20.80 -5.79 18.42
N LEU A 50 20.66 -6.84 19.21
CA LEU A 50 21.58 -7.21 20.29
C LEU A 50 22.50 -8.36 19.83
N GLU A 51 23.48 -8.68 20.68
CA GLU A 51 24.20 -9.96 20.61
C GLU A 51 23.20 -11.14 20.75
N ASP A 52 23.58 -12.31 20.27
CA ASP A 52 22.74 -13.54 20.25
C ASP A 52 21.44 -13.47 19.42
N GLU A 53 21.44 -12.71 18.32
CA GLU A 53 20.29 -12.61 17.37
C GLU A 53 18.98 -12.06 17.99
N LYS A 54 19.08 -11.35 19.11
CA LYS A 54 17.93 -10.74 19.81
C LYS A 54 17.71 -9.28 19.43
N TRP A 55 16.57 -8.74 19.85
CA TRP A 55 16.14 -7.38 19.53
C TRP A 55 15.72 -6.63 20.78
N ARG A 56 16.35 -5.49 21.03
CA ARG A 56 15.87 -4.50 21.99
C ARG A 56 14.84 -3.62 21.32
N VAL A 57 13.63 -3.57 21.88
CA VAL A 57 12.54 -2.73 21.40
C VAL A 57 12.16 -1.73 22.48
N THR A 58 12.32 -0.45 22.18
CA THR A 58 11.93 0.67 23.03
C THR A 58 10.55 1.16 22.62
N VAL A 59 9.65 1.26 23.59
CA VAL A 59 8.24 1.61 23.36
C VAL A 59 7.82 2.70 24.34
N GLU A 60 7.10 3.71 23.87
CA GLU A 60 6.48 4.73 24.72
C GLU A 60 4.97 4.47 24.84
N ASP A 61 4.47 4.39 26.08
CA ASP A 61 3.03 4.48 26.35
C ASP A 61 2.57 5.92 26.14
N LYS A 62 1.67 6.16 25.18
CA LYS A 62 1.18 7.50 24.81
C LYS A 62 0.34 8.15 25.90
N LEU A 63 -0.30 7.36 26.78
CA LEU A 63 -1.13 7.84 27.86
C LEU A 63 -0.27 8.25 29.06
N THR A 64 0.67 7.38 29.48
CA THR A 64 1.50 7.66 30.66
C THR A 64 2.80 8.39 30.34
N LYS A 65 3.16 8.51 29.05
CA LYS A 65 4.45 9.02 28.56
C LYS A 65 5.67 8.27 29.11
N LYS A 66 5.49 7.03 29.55
CA LYS A 66 6.57 6.24 30.14
C LYS A 66 7.22 5.38 29.05
N PRO A 67 8.55 5.45 28.89
CA PRO A 67 9.26 4.49 28.05
C PRO A 67 9.33 3.13 28.76
N SER A 68 9.32 2.07 27.97
CA SER A 68 9.63 0.72 28.40
C SER A 68 10.51 0.06 27.35
N VAL A 69 11.40 -0.82 27.81
CA VAL A 69 12.31 -1.58 26.96
C VAL A 69 12.02 -3.05 27.16
N LYS A 70 11.92 -3.78 26.05
CA LYS A 70 11.75 -5.24 26.04
C LYS A 70 12.73 -5.87 25.07
N VAL A 71 13.12 -7.11 25.37
CA VAL A 71 13.95 -7.93 24.50
C VAL A 71 13.07 -9.00 23.87
N TYR A 72 13.23 -9.23 22.57
CA TYR A 72 12.51 -10.23 21.79
C TYR A 72 13.48 -11.06 20.96
N ASP A 73 13.15 -12.32 20.73
CA ASP A 73 13.94 -13.22 19.88
C ASP A 73 13.68 -12.98 18.38
N ALA A 74 12.51 -12.44 18.03
CA ALA A 74 12.16 -12.06 16.66
C ALA A 74 11.27 -10.82 16.61
N VAL A 75 11.32 -10.12 15.48
CA VAL A 75 10.56 -8.89 15.20
C VAL A 75 9.90 -8.99 13.82
N MET A 76 8.59 -8.75 13.79
CA MET A 76 7.80 -8.66 12.57
C MET A 76 7.26 -7.24 12.43
N LEU A 77 7.67 -6.52 11.37
CA LEU A 77 7.22 -5.16 11.10
C LEU A 77 5.95 -5.19 10.23
N CYS A 78 4.83 -4.77 10.82
CA CYS A 78 3.52 -4.68 10.17
C CYS A 78 2.98 -3.24 10.17
N THR A 79 3.85 -2.23 10.04
CA THR A 79 3.48 -0.81 10.21
C THR A 79 2.85 -0.16 8.97
N GLY A 80 2.72 -0.92 7.88
CA GLY A 80 2.24 -0.42 6.59
C GLY A 80 3.21 0.57 5.93
N HIS A 81 2.83 1.06 4.75
CA HIS A 81 3.66 1.96 3.94
C HIS A 81 2.86 3.03 3.18
N TYR A 82 1.59 3.25 3.56
CA TYR A 82 0.74 4.33 3.04
C TYR A 82 0.60 5.47 4.07
N SER A 83 1.71 5.79 4.74
CA SER A 83 1.75 6.76 5.84
C SER A 83 2.73 7.91 5.62
N THR A 84 3.88 7.74 4.97
CA THR A 84 4.83 8.84 4.74
C THR A 84 4.65 9.38 3.32
N PRO A 85 4.07 10.59 3.14
CA PRO A 85 3.78 11.14 1.82
C PRO A 85 5.01 11.30 0.93
N TYR A 86 4.86 11.07 -0.37
CA TYR A 86 5.82 11.51 -1.38
C TYR A 86 5.35 12.83 -2.00
N TYR A 87 6.19 13.86 -1.95
CA TYR A 87 5.96 15.13 -2.65
C TYR A 87 6.94 15.25 -3.81
N PRO A 88 6.46 15.53 -5.04
CA PRO A 88 7.35 15.78 -6.16
C PRO A 88 8.09 17.11 -5.99
N ASP A 89 9.30 17.17 -6.52
CA ASP A 89 10.03 18.42 -6.64
C ASP A 89 9.52 19.18 -7.87
N VAL A 90 8.80 20.28 -7.63
CA VAL A 90 8.19 21.12 -8.67
C VAL A 90 8.67 22.56 -8.45
N PRO A 91 9.30 23.21 -9.45
CA PRO A 91 9.72 24.60 -9.34
C PRO A 91 8.58 25.52 -8.88
N GLY A 92 8.84 26.32 -7.85
CA GLY A 92 7.88 27.28 -7.30
C GLY A 92 6.87 26.72 -6.30
N ARG A 93 6.90 25.40 -6.00
CA ARG A 93 6.03 24.77 -4.99
C ARG A 93 6.08 25.46 -3.62
N GLU A 94 7.29 25.84 -3.18
CA GLU A 94 7.50 26.50 -1.88
C GLU A 94 7.00 27.95 -1.83
N THR A 95 6.77 28.57 -2.99
CA THR A 95 6.28 29.95 -3.12
C THR A 95 4.80 30.06 -3.49
N PHE A 96 4.15 28.93 -3.78
CA PHE A 96 2.72 28.87 -4.08
C PHE A 96 1.90 29.21 -2.82
N GLN A 97 0.99 30.18 -2.94
CA GLN A 97 0.21 30.76 -1.84
C GLN A 97 -1.13 30.05 -1.60
N GLY A 98 -1.57 29.18 -2.52
CA GLY A 98 -2.77 28.35 -2.32
C GLY A 98 -2.53 27.20 -1.35
N GLU A 99 -3.61 26.55 -0.94
CA GLU A 99 -3.55 25.41 -0.03
C GLU A 99 -2.88 24.19 -0.71
N GLN A 100 -2.05 23.46 0.03
CA GLN A 100 -1.33 22.29 -0.49
C GLN A 100 -1.45 21.12 0.47
N TYR A 101 -1.97 19.99 -0.01
CA TYR A 101 -2.20 18.79 0.78
C TYR A 101 -1.73 17.55 0.04
N HIS A 102 -1.25 16.55 0.78
CA HIS A 102 -1.19 15.18 0.25
C HIS A 102 -2.54 14.49 0.46
N SER A 103 -2.87 13.53 -0.41
CA SER A 103 -4.07 12.67 -0.30
C SER A 103 -4.27 12.05 1.10
N LYS A 104 -3.16 11.79 1.81
CA LYS A 104 -3.15 11.33 3.21
C LYS A 104 -3.98 12.21 4.15
N TYR A 105 -4.00 13.52 3.93
CA TYR A 105 -4.65 14.51 4.80
C TYR A 105 -6.07 14.87 4.35
N TYR A 106 -6.49 14.43 3.17
CA TYR A 106 -7.86 14.58 2.72
C TYR A 106 -8.82 13.77 3.60
N ARG A 107 -10.00 14.32 3.89
CA ARG A 107 -11.04 13.66 4.70
C ARG A 107 -12.39 13.69 4.02
N GLU A 108 -12.80 14.87 3.56
CA GLU A 108 -14.15 15.12 3.05
C GLU A 108 -14.11 16.27 2.02
N PRO A 109 -15.06 16.34 1.08
CA PRO A 109 -15.05 17.30 -0.03
C PRO A 109 -15.59 18.70 0.35
N GLU A 110 -16.35 18.83 1.43
CA GLU A 110 -17.08 20.04 1.83
C GLU A 110 -16.17 21.27 2.05
N PRO A 111 -14.99 21.16 2.69
CA PRO A 111 -14.05 22.28 2.87
C PRO A 111 -13.55 22.92 1.56
N TYR A 112 -13.76 22.25 0.43
CA TYR A 112 -13.28 22.68 -0.88
C TYR A 112 -14.43 23.17 -1.78
N THR A 113 -15.62 23.39 -1.20
CA THR A 113 -16.78 23.90 -1.92
C THR A 113 -16.47 25.23 -2.61
N GLY A 114 -16.74 25.31 -3.91
CA GLY A 114 -16.52 26.52 -4.71
C GLY A 114 -15.05 26.86 -5.02
N LYS A 115 -14.08 26.04 -4.60
CA LYS A 115 -12.65 26.22 -4.92
C LYS A 115 -12.31 25.59 -6.27
N ASP A 116 -11.29 26.13 -6.93
CA ASP A 116 -10.62 25.47 -8.04
C ASP A 116 -9.51 24.55 -7.49
N ALA A 117 -9.71 23.24 -7.62
CA ALA A 117 -8.82 22.23 -7.07
C ALA A 117 -7.94 21.59 -8.16
N LEU A 118 -6.68 21.31 -7.85
CA LEU A 118 -5.79 20.51 -8.68
C LEU A 118 -5.47 19.18 -7.98
N VAL A 119 -5.64 18.07 -8.67
CA VAL A 119 -5.24 16.73 -8.24
C VAL A 119 -4.05 16.30 -9.08
N ILE A 120 -2.92 15.95 -8.46
CA ILE A 120 -1.69 15.53 -9.15
C ILE A 120 -1.46 14.03 -8.93
N GLY A 121 -1.46 13.25 -10.00
CA GLY A 121 -1.19 11.80 -10.01
C GLY A 121 -2.45 10.95 -10.13
N ALA A 122 -2.50 10.07 -11.14
CA ALA A 122 -3.67 9.22 -11.44
C ALA A 122 -3.54 7.78 -10.94
N GLY A 123 -3.03 7.60 -9.71
CA GLY A 123 -3.20 6.35 -8.97
C GLY A 123 -4.61 6.23 -8.37
N PRO A 124 -4.90 5.15 -7.61
CA PRO A 124 -6.23 4.95 -7.01
C PRO A 124 -6.73 6.14 -6.20
N SER A 125 -5.87 6.75 -5.38
CA SER A 125 -6.24 7.94 -4.59
C SER A 125 -6.60 9.13 -5.46
N GLY A 126 -5.85 9.40 -6.53
CA GLY A 126 -6.12 10.54 -7.41
C GLY A 126 -7.42 10.40 -8.17
N MET A 127 -7.70 9.18 -8.67
CA MET A 127 -8.94 8.89 -9.36
C MET A 127 -10.16 9.08 -8.45
N ASP A 128 -10.15 8.46 -7.27
CA ASP A 128 -11.28 8.56 -6.35
C ASP A 128 -11.43 9.97 -5.78
N LEU A 129 -10.33 10.66 -5.47
CA LEU A 129 -10.33 12.02 -4.93
C LEU A 129 -10.79 13.05 -5.97
N ALA A 130 -10.37 12.94 -7.24
CA ALA A 130 -10.86 13.80 -8.31
C ALA A 130 -12.39 13.67 -8.48
N LEU A 131 -12.91 12.43 -8.45
CA LEU A 131 -14.35 12.20 -8.46
C LEU A 131 -15.02 12.75 -7.19
N HIS A 132 -14.41 12.59 -6.02
CA HIS A 132 -15.00 13.06 -4.77
C HIS A 132 -15.09 14.59 -4.72
N LEU A 133 -14.03 15.29 -5.12
CA LEU A 133 -14.00 16.75 -5.20
C LEU A 133 -14.97 17.31 -6.24
N SER A 134 -15.21 16.59 -7.35
CA SER A 134 -16.13 17.04 -8.40
C SER A 134 -17.55 17.32 -7.90
N LYS A 135 -17.93 16.77 -6.73
CA LYS A 135 -19.24 16.98 -6.11
C LYS A 135 -19.42 18.35 -5.45
N THR A 136 -18.34 19.04 -5.07
CA THR A 136 -18.39 20.29 -4.29
C THR A 136 -17.50 21.41 -4.85
N ALA A 137 -16.35 21.07 -5.43
CA ALA A 137 -15.41 22.03 -6.01
C ALA A 137 -16.02 22.73 -7.24
N ASN A 138 -15.59 23.96 -7.51
CA ASN A 138 -16.01 24.70 -8.70
C ASN A 138 -15.46 24.03 -9.96
N ARG A 139 -14.15 23.83 -10.01
CA ARG A 139 -13.45 23.09 -11.07
C ARG A 139 -12.42 22.16 -10.44
N VAL A 140 -12.25 20.98 -11.04
CA VAL A 140 -11.19 20.05 -10.67
C VAL A 140 -10.28 19.87 -11.87
N PHE A 141 -9.01 20.22 -11.72
CA PHE A 141 -7.98 19.91 -12.69
C PHE A 141 -7.31 18.60 -12.26
N PHE A 142 -7.19 17.63 -13.15
CA PHE A 142 -6.62 16.33 -12.84
C PHE A 142 -5.38 16.08 -13.71
N SER A 143 -4.19 16.26 -13.11
CA SER A 143 -2.90 16.20 -13.79
C SER A 143 -2.26 14.82 -13.70
N HIS A 144 -1.97 14.20 -14.85
CA HIS A 144 -1.27 12.93 -14.93
C HIS A 144 -0.68 12.65 -16.33
N ASN A 145 0.19 11.64 -16.43
CA ASN A 145 0.71 11.09 -17.69
C ASN A 145 0.19 9.67 -17.98
N ASN A 146 -0.83 9.21 -17.24
CA ASN A 146 -1.45 7.90 -17.48
C ASN A 146 -2.34 7.91 -18.74
N ASN A 147 -1.77 7.52 -19.87
CA ASN A 147 -2.48 7.43 -21.16
C ASN A 147 -3.49 6.27 -21.24
N GLN A 148 -3.54 5.39 -20.23
CA GLN A 148 -4.45 4.24 -20.18
C GLN A 148 -5.70 4.52 -19.34
N LEU A 149 -5.83 5.71 -18.74
CA LEU A 149 -6.99 6.07 -17.94
C LEU A 149 -8.23 6.19 -18.85
N LYS A 150 -9.20 5.28 -18.67
CA LYS A 150 -10.48 5.28 -19.40
C LYS A 150 -11.64 5.87 -18.59
N ALA A 151 -11.44 6.09 -17.29
CA ALA A 151 -12.48 6.49 -16.36
C ALA A 151 -13.14 7.81 -16.79
N LYS A 152 -14.47 7.83 -16.76
CA LYS A 152 -15.26 9.04 -17.02
C LYS A 152 -15.43 9.83 -15.73
N TYR A 153 -15.30 11.15 -15.85
CA TYR A 153 -15.52 12.09 -14.77
C TYR A 153 -16.63 13.08 -15.14
N PRO A 154 -17.26 13.75 -14.16
CA PRO A 154 -18.20 14.83 -14.41
C PRO A 154 -17.56 16.00 -15.19
N ASP A 155 -18.39 16.81 -15.83
CA ASP A 155 -17.97 17.89 -16.75
C ASP A 155 -17.06 18.95 -16.11
N ASN A 156 -17.10 19.12 -14.79
CA ASN A 156 -16.24 20.05 -14.06
C ASN A 156 -14.84 19.48 -13.77
N VAL A 157 -14.51 18.27 -14.21
CA VAL A 157 -13.18 17.66 -14.09
C VAL A 157 -12.44 17.77 -15.43
N THR A 158 -11.40 18.60 -15.47
CA THR A 158 -10.55 18.80 -16.64
C THR A 158 -9.24 18.04 -16.51
N MET A 159 -8.97 17.14 -17.45
CA MET A 159 -7.67 16.47 -17.53
C MET A 159 -6.57 17.46 -17.93
N LYS A 160 -5.41 17.33 -17.29
CA LYS A 160 -4.21 18.13 -17.56
C LYS A 160 -2.98 17.23 -17.73
N PRO A 161 -2.00 17.62 -18.56
CA PRO A 161 -0.71 16.94 -18.57
C PRO A 161 0.08 17.26 -17.29
N LEU A 162 1.35 16.85 -17.22
CA LEU A 162 2.13 17.02 -15.99
C LEU A 162 2.32 18.50 -15.65
N VAL A 163 2.34 18.78 -14.34
CA VAL A 163 2.71 20.09 -13.82
C VAL A 163 4.19 20.33 -14.04
N THR A 164 4.54 21.50 -14.59
CA THR A 164 5.93 21.89 -14.88
C THR A 164 6.45 22.94 -13.90
N SER A 165 5.60 23.88 -13.48
CA SER A 165 5.98 24.94 -12.53
C SER A 165 4.77 25.50 -11.78
N MET A 166 5.03 26.20 -10.68
CA MET A 166 4.05 26.93 -9.89
C MET A 166 4.49 28.39 -9.70
N ARG A 167 3.54 29.32 -9.83
CA ARG A 167 3.67 30.74 -9.45
C ARG A 167 2.82 30.97 -8.19
N GLU A 168 2.68 32.20 -7.70
CA GLU A 168 1.96 32.47 -6.43
C GLU A 168 0.55 31.87 -6.37
N HIS A 169 -0.23 31.92 -7.45
CA HIS A 169 -1.60 31.36 -7.48
C HIS A 169 -1.91 30.57 -8.76
N GLU A 170 -0.90 30.29 -9.57
CA GLU A 170 -1.07 29.71 -10.90
C GLU A 170 -0.15 28.51 -11.08
N VAL A 171 -0.67 27.47 -11.74
CA VAL A 171 0.06 26.24 -12.04
C VAL A 171 0.19 26.11 -13.56
N GLU A 172 1.41 25.83 -14.03
CA GLU A 172 1.73 25.59 -15.44
C GLU A 172 1.84 24.10 -15.73
N PHE A 173 1.43 23.71 -16.94
CA PHE A 173 1.44 22.32 -17.40
C PHE A 173 2.29 22.15 -18.66
N GLU A 174 2.65 20.92 -19.01
CA GLU A 174 3.52 20.60 -20.17
C GLU A 174 2.96 21.05 -21.53
N ASP A 175 1.64 21.21 -21.66
CA ASP A 175 1.00 21.73 -22.88
C ASP A 175 1.09 23.26 -23.02
N GLY A 176 1.77 23.92 -22.08
CA GLY A 176 1.90 25.38 -22.03
C GLY A 176 0.68 26.10 -21.50
N THR A 177 -0.38 25.37 -21.09
CA THR A 177 -1.52 25.98 -20.42
C THR A 177 -1.20 26.30 -18.97
N SER A 178 -1.90 27.27 -18.41
CA SER A 178 -1.82 27.65 -17.01
C SER A 178 -3.21 27.79 -16.40
N CYS A 179 -3.35 27.50 -15.13
CA CYS A 179 -4.62 27.61 -14.41
C CYS A 179 -4.39 28.23 -13.04
N ARG A 180 -5.28 29.16 -12.65
CA ARG A 180 -5.38 29.61 -11.27
C ARG A 180 -5.94 28.49 -10.41
N ILE A 181 -5.28 28.16 -9.30
CA ILE A 181 -5.63 27.06 -8.40
C ILE A 181 -5.71 27.58 -6.97
N ASP A 182 -6.77 27.19 -6.25
CA ASP A 182 -6.94 27.53 -4.83
C ASP A 182 -6.36 26.45 -3.91
N VAL A 183 -6.47 25.17 -4.32
CA VAL A 183 -5.99 24.02 -3.53
C VAL A 183 -5.36 22.94 -4.41
N ILE A 184 -4.22 22.40 -3.97
CA ILE A 184 -3.51 21.30 -4.63
C ILE A 184 -3.55 20.05 -3.76
N PHE A 185 -3.90 18.90 -4.35
CA PHE A 185 -3.81 17.57 -3.77
C PHE A 185 -2.76 16.73 -4.48
N TYR A 186 -1.67 16.43 -3.78
CA TYR A 186 -0.67 15.46 -4.18
C TYR A 186 -1.21 14.04 -3.95
N CYS A 187 -1.57 13.37 -5.03
CA CYS A 187 -1.94 11.95 -5.07
C CYS A 187 -0.77 11.12 -5.64
N THR A 188 0.44 11.49 -5.23
CA THR A 188 1.73 11.05 -5.78
C THR A 188 2.33 9.85 -5.05
N GLY A 189 1.57 9.24 -4.14
CA GLY A 189 1.96 8.03 -3.46
C GLY A 189 2.77 8.28 -2.18
N TYR A 190 3.49 7.28 -1.74
CA TYR A 190 4.12 7.25 -0.42
C TYR A 190 5.53 6.68 -0.53
N ILE A 191 6.38 7.03 0.43
CA ILE A 191 7.69 6.43 0.61
C ILE A 191 7.69 5.43 1.76
N TYR A 192 8.52 4.39 1.64
CA TYR A 192 8.85 3.55 2.79
C TYR A 192 9.69 4.33 3.79
N ASP A 193 9.29 4.27 5.05
CA ASP A 193 9.94 4.97 6.14
C ASP A 193 9.74 4.18 7.43
N PHE A 194 10.84 3.84 8.08
CA PHE A 194 10.86 3.09 9.35
C PHE A 194 11.73 3.83 10.35
N PRO A 195 11.30 5.00 10.86
CA PRO A 195 12.13 5.89 11.67
C PRO A 195 12.52 5.31 13.03
N PHE A 196 11.90 4.18 13.41
CA PHE A 196 12.20 3.42 14.62
C PHE A 196 13.25 2.32 14.40
N LEU A 197 13.72 2.05 13.18
CA LEU A 197 14.81 1.11 12.96
C LEU A 197 16.15 1.81 13.13
N HIS A 198 16.96 1.34 14.08
CA HIS A 198 18.35 1.79 14.18
C HIS A 198 19.16 1.31 12.96
N GLU A 199 20.13 2.10 12.49
CA GLU A 199 20.95 1.80 11.29
C GLU A 199 21.61 0.40 11.35
N SER A 200 22.01 -0.06 12.54
CA SER A 200 22.61 -1.39 12.75
C SER A 200 21.66 -2.55 12.44
N CYS A 201 20.35 -2.30 12.32
CA CYS A 201 19.40 -3.29 11.80
C CYS A 201 19.81 -3.76 10.41
N GLY A 202 20.42 -2.89 9.59
CA GLY A 202 20.91 -3.24 8.25
C GLY A 202 19.87 -3.11 7.15
N ILE A 203 18.71 -2.50 7.42
CA ILE A 203 17.73 -2.13 6.41
C ILE A 203 18.13 -0.80 5.77
N THR A 204 18.17 -0.79 4.44
CA THR A 204 18.40 0.40 3.61
C THR A 204 17.19 0.63 2.72
N ILE A 205 16.85 1.90 2.50
CA ILE A 205 15.77 2.32 1.60
C ILE A 205 16.39 3.32 0.63
N ALA A 206 16.52 2.91 -0.63
CA ALA A 206 17.01 3.75 -1.71
C ALA A 206 16.04 3.65 -2.88
N ASP A 207 15.68 4.78 -3.48
CA ASP A 207 14.69 4.84 -4.56
C ASP A 207 13.39 4.11 -4.21
N ASN A 208 12.89 4.24 -2.99
CA ASN A 208 11.70 3.53 -2.50
C ASN A 208 11.77 1.99 -2.59
N PHE A 209 12.99 1.42 -2.54
CA PHE A 209 13.24 -0.01 -2.54
C PHE A 209 13.96 -0.42 -1.25
N ILE A 210 13.36 -1.35 -0.49
CA ILE A 210 13.86 -1.83 0.80
C ILE A 210 14.79 -3.02 0.59
N GLN A 211 15.98 -2.96 1.16
CA GLN A 211 16.99 -4.02 1.07
C GLN A 211 17.74 -4.19 2.40
N PRO A 212 18.30 -5.38 2.67
CA PRO A 212 18.20 -6.61 1.89
C PRO A 212 17.04 -7.51 2.37
N LEU A 213 16.08 -7.79 1.49
CA LEU A 213 14.92 -8.65 1.81
C LEU A 213 14.83 -9.85 0.88
N TYR A 214 14.74 -11.05 1.43
CA TYR A 214 14.35 -12.26 0.71
C TYR A 214 12.83 -12.33 0.56
N LYS A 215 12.36 -12.52 -0.68
CA LYS A 215 10.94 -12.56 -1.04
C LYS A 215 10.13 -11.37 -0.53
N HIS A 216 10.77 -10.20 -0.44
CA HIS A 216 10.22 -8.96 0.14
C HIS A 216 9.80 -9.04 1.62
N ILE A 217 10.17 -10.12 2.34
CA ILE A 217 9.71 -10.38 3.71
C ILE A 217 10.88 -10.41 4.69
N ILE A 218 11.82 -11.33 4.51
CA ILE A 218 12.80 -11.69 5.54
C ILE A 218 14.10 -10.90 5.33
N HIS A 219 14.62 -10.28 6.39
CA HIS A 219 15.94 -9.66 6.32
C HIS A 219 17.02 -10.73 6.10
N ILE A 220 17.76 -10.63 4.99
CA ILE A 220 18.70 -11.68 4.54
C ILE A 220 19.76 -12.01 5.61
N ASP A 221 20.38 -10.99 6.20
CA ASP A 221 21.47 -11.20 7.19
C ASP A 221 21.00 -11.35 8.64
N LYS A 222 19.72 -11.07 8.93
CA LYS A 222 19.15 -11.07 10.29
C LYS A 222 17.74 -11.65 10.22
N PRO A 223 17.58 -12.94 9.91
CA PRO A 223 16.29 -13.51 9.51
C PRO A 223 15.24 -13.55 10.63
N THR A 224 15.61 -13.27 11.88
CA THR A 224 14.67 -12.99 12.98
C THR A 224 14.01 -11.61 12.89
N LEU A 225 14.33 -10.81 11.87
CA LEU A 225 13.59 -9.61 11.46
C LEU A 225 12.90 -9.84 10.11
N CYS A 226 11.60 -9.55 10.04
CA CYS A 226 10.86 -9.50 8.78
C CYS A 226 9.94 -8.29 8.67
N LEU A 227 9.50 -8.01 7.44
CA LEU A 227 8.53 -6.99 7.10
C LEU A 227 7.35 -7.66 6.39
N ILE A 228 6.12 -7.40 6.86
CA ILE A 228 4.90 -7.95 6.27
C ILE A 228 4.14 -6.84 5.56
N GLY A 229 3.61 -7.16 4.38
CA GLY A 229 2.77 -6.26 3.62
C GLY A 229 3.53 -5.16 2.86
N ILE A 230 4.80 -5.40 2.53
CA ILE A 230 5.59 -4.49 1.68
C ILE A 230 5.11 -4.47 0.22
N PRO A 231 4.82 -5.62 -0.43
CA PRO A 231 4.48 -5.57 -1.84
C PRO A 231 3.11 -4.93 -2.12
N PHE A 232 2.96 -4.30 -3.28
CA PHE A 232 1.71 -3.62 -3.69
C PHE A 232 1.22 -4.07 -5.07
N ASN A 233 -0.01 -3.68 -5.43
CA ASN A 233 -0.80 -4.24 -6.55
C ASN A 233 -1.03 -5.75 -6.38
N VAL A 234 -1.66 -6.12 -5.26
CA VAL A 234 -1.76 -7.50 -4.74
C VAL A 234 -3.15 -7.80 -4.22
N CYS A 235 -3.44 -9.08 -3.98
CA CYS A 235 -4.56 -9.51 -3.14
C CYS A 235 -4.25 -9.26 -1.66
N THR A 236 -4.45 -8.04 -1.18
CA THR A 236 -3.91 -7.50 0.09
C THR A 236 -4.00 -8.45 1.30
N PHE A 237 -5.21 -8.79 1.79
CA PHE A 237 -5.36 -9.60 3.01
C PHE A 237 -4.90 -11.05 2.81
N GLN A 238 -5.11 -11.60 1.61
CA GLN A 238 -4.66 -12.95 1.26
C GLN A 238 -3.12 -13.04 1.25
N MET A 239 -2.46 -12.01 0.73
CA MET A 239 -1.00 -11.91 0.78
C MET A 239 -0.49 -11.77 2.21
N PHE A 240 -1.12 -10.94 3.05
CA PHE A 240 -0.71 -10.79 4.45
C PHE A 240 -0.74 -12.12 5.20
N ASP A 241 -1.83 -12.88 5.02
CA ASP A 241 -1.95 -14.23 5.58
C ASP A 241 -0.83 -15.17 5.08
N LEU A 242 -0.61 -15.24 3.76
CA LEU A 242 0.43 -16.12 3.20
C LEU A 242 1.84 -15.72 3.66
N GLN A 243 2.15 -14.42 3.71
CA GLN A 243 3.44 -13.92 4.21
C GLN A 243 3.63 -14.25 5.69
N ALA A 244 2.58 -14.12 6.51
CA ALA A 244 2.63 -14.49 7.92
C ALA A 244 2.86 -16.00 8.08
N ARG A 245 2.11 -16.86 7.37
CA ARG A 245 2.32 -18.32 7.37
C ARG A 245 3.73 -18.70 6.92
N PHE A 246 4.24 -18.07 5.86
CA PHE A 246 5.59 -18.29 5.37
C PHE A 246 6.65 -17.98 6.43
N TYR A 247 6.56 -16.82 7.08
CA TYR A 247 7.53 -16.43 8.11
C TYR A 247 7.43 -17.27 9.38
N ILE A 248 6.20 -17.60 9.81
CA ILE A 248 5.99 -18.44 11.00
C ILE A 248 6.49 -19.87 10.76
N SER A 249 6.35 -20.42 9.56
CA SER A 249 6.93 -21.72 9.18
C SER A 249 8.46 -21.72 9.35
N TYR A 250 9.14 -20.64 8.96
CA TYR A 250 10.55 -20.46 9.25
C TYR A 250 10.86 -20.38 10.76
N LEU A 251 10.16 -19.53 11.50
CA LEU A 251 10.43 -19.35 12.95
C LEU A 251 10.17 -20.63 13.77
N ARG A 252 9.25 -21.50 13.33
CA ARG A 252 9.00 -22.80 13.96
C ARG A 252 10.05 -23.86 13.61
N GLY A 253 10.88 -23.62 12.60
CA GLY A 253 11.83 -24.58 12.07
C GLY A 253 11.22 -25.59 11.09
N ASP A 254 9.97 -25.38 10.65
CA ASP A 254 9.27 -26.23 9.68
C ASP A 254 9.82 -26.05 8.25
N MET A 255 10.46 -24.90 8.00
CA MET A 255 11.14 -24.57 6.75
C MET A 255 12.54 -24.03 7.03
N LYS A 256 13.52 -24.40 6.19
CA LYS A 256 14.86 -23.80 6.18
C LYS A 256 14.98 -22.76 5.08
N LEU A 257 15.61 -21.64 5.39
CA LEU A 257 15.96 -20.65 4.39
C LEU A 257 17.16 -21.12 3.55
N PRO A 258 17.24 -20.71 2.27
CA PRO A 258 18.47 -20.83 1.47
C PRO A 258 19.64 -20.08 2.12
N THR A 259 20.86 -20.26 1.61
CA THR A 259 22.00 -19.46 2.10
C THR A 259 21.80 -17.97 1.78
N PRO A 260 22.44 -17.04 2.52
CA PRO A 260 22.38 -15.62 2.20
C PRO A 260 22.76 -15.30 0.75
N GLU A 261 23.75 -15.99 0.17
CA GLU A 261 24.14 -15.81 -1.23
C GLU A 261 23.03 -16.24 -2.20
N GLU A 262 22.33 -17.34 -1.91
CA GLU A 262 21.21 -17.81 -2.71
C GLU A 262 20.02 -16.85 -2.62
N MET A 263 19.70 -16.36 -1.42
CA MET A 263 18.64 -15.36 -1.21
C MET A 263 18.92 -14.06 -1.96
N ARG A 264 20.18 -13.59 -1.96
CA ARG A 264 20.61 -12.40 -2.72
C ARG A 264 20.51 -12.61 -4.21
N ARG A 265 20.95 -13.78 -4.71
CA ARG A 265 20.87 -14.13 -6.14
C ARG A 265 19.43 -14.18 -6.62
N ASP A 266 18.53 -14.77 -5.83
CA ASP A 266 17.09 -14.80 -6.11
C ASP A 266 16.48 -13.39 -6.19
N THR A 267 16.76 -12.56 -5.18
CA THR A 267 16.27 -11.17 -5.12
C THR A 267 16.79 -10.33 -6.28
N GLN A 268 18.08 -10.47 -6.63
CA GLN A 268 18.68 -9.75 -7.75
C GLN A 268 18.09 -10.20 -9.10
N LYS A 269 17.86 -11.50 -9.28
CA LYS A 269 17.24 -12.03 -10.49
C LYS A 269 15.84 -11.44 -10.72
N GLU A 270 15.03 -11.36 -9.67
CA GLU A 270 13.69 -10.75 -9.77
C GLU A 270 13.78 -9.26 -10.17
N LEU A 271 14.71 -8.52 -9.54
CA LEU A 271 14.94 -7.12 -9.87
C LEU A 271 15.39 -6.94 -11.33
N ASP A 272 16.37 -7.71 -11.80
CA ASP A 272 16.87 -7.65 -13.17
C ASP A 272 15.77 -7.96 -14.18
N GLU A 273 14.90 -8.93 -13.88
CA GLU A 273 13.76 -9.26 -14.73
C GLU A 273 12.78 -8.08 -14.82
N LYS A 274 12.47 -7.41 -13.70
CA LYS A 274 11.63 -6.21 -13.69
C LYS A 274 12.26 -5.05 -14.48
N LEU A 275 13.54 -4.77 -14.26
CA LEU A 275 14.28 -3.71 -14.97
C LEU A 275 14.30 -3.97 -16.48
N SER A 276 14.52 -5.22 -16.92
CA SER A 276 14.52 -5.61 -18.34
C SER A 276 13.18 -5.38 -19.05
N LYS A 277 12.07 -5.35 -18.29
CA LYS A 277 10.70 -5.09 -18.77
C LYS A 277 10.29 -3.62 -18.60
N GLY A 278 11.22 -2.74 -18.26
CA GLY A 278 11.01 -1.29 -18.18
C GLY A 278 10.37 -0.81 -16.87
N PHE A 279 10.24 -1.66 -15.85
CA PHE A 279 9.79 -1.21 -14.53
C PHE A 279 10.89 -0.38 -13.87
N PRO A 280 10.59 0.82 -13.34
CA PRO A 280 11.56 1.62 -12.61
C PRO A 280 11.93 0.97 -11.27
N ARG A 281 13.11 1.31 -10.74
CA ARG A 281 13.62 0.74 -9.48
C ARG A 281 12.69 0.96 -8.29
N ASN A 282 11.99 2.09 -8.24
CA ASN A 282 11.01 2.40 -7.20
C ASN A 282 9.73 1.56 -7.23
N GLN A 283 9.59 0.69 -8.23
CA GLN A 283 8.54 -0.33 -8.32
C GLN A 283 9.09 -1.74 -8.07
N ALA A 284 10.29 -1.89 -7.49
CA ALA A 284 10.86 -3.20 -7.17
C ALA A 284 9.94 -4.07 -6.28
N HIS A 285 9.12 -3.47 -5.43
CA HIS A 285 8.11 -4.17 -4.61
C HIS A 285 6.72 -4.27 -5.25
N MET A 286 6.52 -3.79 -6.48
CA MET A 286 5.27 -4.02 -7.18
C MET A 286 5.19 -5.49 -7.63
N LEU A 287 4.12 -6.19 -7.25
CA LEU A 287 3.88 -7.55 -7.77
C LEU A 287 3.05 -7.51 -9.03
N GLY A 288 1.85 -6.92 -9.02
CA GLY A 288 1.01 -6.80 -10.22
C GLY A 288 0.94 -8.13 -11.02
N PRO A 289 1.52 -8.21 -12.22
CA PRO A 289 1.54 -9.45 -13.02
C PRO A 289 2.30 -10.62 -12.39
N TYR A 290 3.21 -10.37 -11.44
CA TYR A 290 4.03 -11.37 -10.75
C TYR A 290 3.38 -11.93 -9.48
N GLN A 291 2.20 -11.43 -9.08
CA GLN A 291 1.58 -11.82 -7.81
C GLN A 291 1.33 -13.33 -7.74
N ARG A 292 0.92 -13.96 -8.85
CA ARG A 292 0.62 -15.41 -8.89
C ARG A 292 1.86 -16.26 -8.60
N SER A 293 2.94 -16.01 -9.31
CA SER A 293 4.19 -16.76 -9.14
C SER A 293 4.78 -16.54 -7.76
N TYR A 294 4.69 -15.30 -7.24
CA TYR A 294 5.09 -14.99 -5.86
C TYR A 294 4.31 -15.81 -4.82
N TYR A 295 2.98 -15.87 -4.94
CA TYR A 295 2.15 -16.64 -3.99
C TYR A 295 2.46 -18.13 -4.04
N SER A 296 2.53 -18.72 -5.24
CA SER A 296 2.87 -20.14 -5.39
C SER A 296 4.26 -20.48 -4.85
N ASP A 297 5.23 -19.57 -5.02
CA ASP A 297 6.59 -19.77 -4.54
C ASP A 297 6.65 -19.76 -3.00
N LEU A 298 6.02 -18.76 -2.34
CA LEU A 298 5.92 -18.73 -0.89
C LEU A 298 5.20 -19.96 -0.32
N ALA A 299 4.07 -20.34 -0.93
CA ALA A 299 3.27 -21.47 -0.50
C ALA A 299 4.06 -22.78 -0.60
N LYS A 300 4.79 -22.96 -1.71
CA LYS A 300 5.67 -24.12 -1.93
C LYS A 300 6.82 -24.16 -0.92
N LEU A 301 7.51 -23.04 -0.72
CA LEU A 301 8.65 -22.96 0.22
C LEU A 301 8.21 -23.30 1.65
N ALA A 302 7.10 -22.73 2.11
CA ALA A 302 6.59 -22.96 3.46
C ALA A 302 5.73 -24.22 3.60
N ASN A 303 5.58 -25.04 2.55
CA ASN A 303 4.72 -26.22 2.51
C ASN A 303 3.30 -25.95 3.05
N THR A 304 2.67 -24.88 2.53
CA THR A 304 1.37 -24.39 2.98
C THR A 304 0.42 -24.17 1.80
N HIS A 305 -0.86 -23.88 2.07
CA HIS A 305 -1.83 -23.64 1.01
C HIS A 305 -1.57 -22.32 0.28
N ASP A 306 -1.74 -22.36 -1.03
CA ASP A 306 -1.60 -21.21 -1.92
C ASP A 306 -2.83 -20.29 -1.84
N ILE A 307 -2.75 -19.11 -2.47
CA ILE A 307 -3.90 -18.23 -2.65
C ILE A 307 -4.70 -18.71 -3.88
N PRO A 308 -6.01 -18.98 -3.75
CA PRO A 308 -6.84 -19.41 -4.87
C PRO A 308 -6.78 -18.45 -6.06
N GLN A 309 -6.71 -18.98 -7.28
CA GLN A 309 -6.60 -18.18 -8.50
C GLN A 309 -7.80 -17.24 -8.70
N VAL A 310 -8.99 -17.65 -8.24
CA VAL A 310 -10.21 -16.83 -8.24
C VAL A 310 -10.02 -15.49 -7.53
N MET A 311 -9.20 -15.43 -6.48
CA MET A 311 -8.94 -14.18 -5.74
C MET A 311 -8.21 -13.16 -6.61
N ILE A 312 -7.25 -13.62 -7.41
CA ILE A 312 -6.52 -12.79 -8.37
C ILE A 312 -7.48 -12.34 -9.49
N LYS A 313 -8.27 -13.27 -10.04
CA LYS A 313 -9.24 -12.97 -11.11
C LYS A 313 -10.27 -11.91 -10.68
N ILE A 314 -10.83 -12.01 -9.46
CA ILE A 314 -11.76 -11.02 -8.92
C ILE A 314 -11.06 -9.68 -8.69
N LYS A 315 -9.84 -9.68 -8.11
CA LYS A 315 -9.09 -8.44 -7.88
C LYS A 315 -8.77 -7.72 -9.18
N ASP A 316 -8.38 -8.45 -10.22
CA ASP A 316 -8.06 -7.86 -11.52
C ASP A 316 -9.32 -7.35 -12.24
N ALA A 317 -10.42 -8.13 -12.23
CA ALA A 317 -11.71 -7.69 -12.78
C ALA A 317 -12.27 -6.45 -12.06
N SER A 318 -12.23 -6.42 -10.72
CA SER A 318 -12.63 -5.25 -9.94
C SER A 318 -11.76 -4.03 -10.25
N PHE A 319 -10.46 -4.21 -10.49
CA PHE A 319 -9.57 -3.10 -10.82
C PHE A 319 -9.83 -2.57 -12.23
N GLU A 320 -10.09 -3.46 -13.19
CA GLU A 320 -10.53 -3.08 -14.54
C GLU A 320 -11.81 -2.25 -14.47
N ARG A 321 -12.83 -2.72 -13.73
CA ARG A 321 -14.08 -1.98 -13.52
C ARG A 321 -13.87 -0.62 -12.87
N PHE A 322 -12.98 -0.53 -11.87
CA PHE A 322 -12.58 0.75 -11.27
C PHE A 322 -11.99 1.72 -12.31
N THR A 323 -11.21 1.23 -13.27
CA THR A 323 -10.61 2.06 -14.31
C THR A 323 -11.54 2.40 -15.49
N GLU A 324 -12.56 1.59 -15.75
CA GLU A 324 -13.48 1.80 -16.88
C GLU A 324 -14.77 2.52 -16.48
N ASP A 325 -15.27 2.27 -15.27
CA ASP A 325 -16.55 2.75 -14.77
C ASP A 325 -16.46 3.17 -13.30
N LEU A 326 -15.62 4.17 -13.04
CA LEU A 326 -15.34 4.71 -11.72
C LEU A 326 -16.61 5.13 -10.94
N LEU A 327 -17.67 5.50 -11.64
CA LEU A 327 -18.94 5.93 -11.05
C LEU A 327 -19.75 4.76 -10.49
N ASN A 328 -19.74 3.60 -11.16
CA ASN A 328 -20.66 2.50 -10.83
C ASN A 328 -19.97 1.20 -10.42
N PHE A 329 -18.64 1.06 -10.53
CA PHE A 329 -17.94 -0.21 -10.22
C PHE A 329 -18.26 -0.76 -8.83
N ARG A 330 -18.61 0.10 -7.86
CA ARG A 330 -18.97 -0.34 -6.49
C ARG A 330 -20.34 -1.04 -6.40
N GLN A 331 -21.13 -1.01 -7.47
CA GLN A 331 -22.41 -1.75 -7.58
C GLN A 331 -22.18 -3.19 -8.03
N ASP A 332 -21.04 -3.49 -8.66
CA ASP A 332 -20.68 -4.83 -9.10
C ASP A 332 -20.65 -5.82 -7.91
N VAL A 333 -21.21 -7.02 -8.10
CA VAL A 333 -21.23 -8.09 -7.10
C VAL A 333 -20.50 -9.32 -7.62
N TYR A 334 -19.53 -9.80 -6.85
CA TYR A 334 -18.71 -10.97 -7.16
C TYR A 334 -19.05 -12.10 -6.18
N LYS A 335 -19.39 -13.29 -6.69
CA LYS A 335 -19.57 -14.50 -5.86
C LYS A 335 -18.63 -15.60 -6.31
N ILE A 336 -17.85 -16.12 -5.37
CA ILE A 336 -16.91 -17.22 -5.60
C ILE A 336 -17.71 -18.53 -5.74
N ILE A 337 -17.40 -19.31 -6.78
CA ILE A 337 -17.95 -20.65 -7.00
C ILE A 337 -16.97 -21.70 -6.46
N ASP A 338 -15.71 -21.57 -6.83
CA ASP A 338 -14.61 -22.46 -6.48
C ASP A 338 -13.28 -21.71 -6.54
N ASP A 339 -12.15 -22.40 -6.35
CA ASP A 339 -10.81 -21.80 -6.31
C ASP A 339 -10.36 -21.15 -7.64
N GLU A 340 -11.10 -21.39 -8.73
CA GLU A 340 -10.81 -20.87 -10.07
C GLU A 340 -11.87 -19.91 -10.59
N ASN A 341 -13.13 -20.04 -10.19
CA ASN A 341 -14.27 -19.43 -10.87
C ASN A 341 -15.11 -18.55 -9.93
N TYR A 342 -15.63 -17.47 -10.49
CA TYR A 342 -16.59 -16.58 -9.85
C TYR A 342 -17.71 -16.20 -10.82
N ILE A 343 -18.85 -15.77 -10.30
CA ILE A 343 -19.89 -15.07 -11.06
C ILE A 343 -19.83 -13.58 -10.76
N HIS A 344 -20.04 -12.78 -11.80
CA HIS A 344 -20.24 -11.34 -11.72
C HIS A 344 -21.72 -11.04 -11.92
N VAL A 345 -22.34 -10.40 -10.94
CA VAL A 345 -23.76 -10.02 -10.92
C VAL A 345 -23.83 -8.49 -10.88
N TYR A 346 -24.65 -7.93 -11.77
CA TYR A 346 -24.96 -6.50 -11.82
C TYR A 346 -26.14 -6.14 -10.92
#